data_AF-A0A376TS09-F1
#
_entry.id   AF-A0A376TS09-F1
#
_cell.length_a   1.000
_cell.length_b   1.000
_cell.length_c   1.000
_cell.angle_alpha   90.00
_cell.angle_beta   90.00
_cell.angle_gamma   90.00
#
_symmetry.space_group_name_H-M   'P 1'
#
loop_
_entity.id
_entity.type
_entity.pdbx_description
1 polymer ?
#
loop_
_entity_poly.entity_id
_entity_poly.type
_entity_poly.pdbx_seq_one_letter_code
_entity_poly.pdbx_strand_id
1 'polypeptide(L)'
;MGQLQDTALSFITPNGIVAPAFFESQGNGFLRSFYAGLLTTCGLSYIGTPCEDEGETLGLHGRLAATPAEEVGYRTERTDDGIEFVINGKVRETRLFGENLTLERTIRCRYGENVLRIEDKGD
;
A
#
# COMPACT_ATOMS: atom_id res chain seq x y z
N MET A 1 12.87 -25.06 6.74
CA MET A 1 12.29 -23.79 6.26
C MET A 1 13.44 -22.99 5.64
N GLY A 2 13.51 -22.86 4.31
CA GLY A 2 14.62 -22.18 3.66
C GLY A 2 14.56 -20.68 3.92
N GLN A 3 15.64 -20.09 4.42
CA GLN A 3 15.75 -18.63 4.56
C GLN A 3 16.17 -18.05 3.20
N LEU A 4 15.39 -17.10 2.67
CA LEU A 4 15.76 -16.30 1.50
C LEU A 4 16.76 -15.23 1.94
N GLN A 5 18.03 -15.60 2.10
CA GLN A 5 19.12 -14.65 2.28
C GLN A 5 19.63 -14.20 0.91
N ASP A 6 19.99 -12.93 0.78
CA ASP A 6 20.56 -12.32 -0.45
C ASP A 6 19.69 -12.34 -1.72
N THR A 7 18.38 -12.58 -1.57
CA THR A 7 17.41 -12.54 -2.68
C THR A 7 16.43 -11.39 -2.49
N ALA A 8 16.29 -10.54 -3.50
CA ALA A 8 15.25 -9.51 -3.50
C ALA A 8 13.86 -10.18 -3.51
N LEU A 9 13.00 -9.83 -2.55
CA LEU A 9 11.61 -10.29 -2.48
C LEU A 9 10.64 -9.39 -3.27
N SER A 10 11.15 -8.42 -4.01
CA SER A 10 10.36 -7.47 -4.79
C SER A 10 10.43 -7.76 -6.29
N PHE A 11 9.34 -7.40 -6.97
CA PHE A 11 9.29 -7.32 -8.42
C PHE A 11 8.84 -5.91 -8.80
N ILE A 12 9.51 -5.30 -9.77
CA ILE A 12 9.07 -4.03 -10.34
C ILE A 12 8.66 -4.27 -11.78
N THR A 13 7.42 -3.92 -12.11
CA THR A 13 6.92 -4.08 -13.48
C THR A 13 7.64 -3.11 -14.44
N PRO A 14 7.64 -3.37 -15.76
CA PRO A 14 8.19 -2.44 -16.75
C PRO A 14 7.55 -1.04 -16.75
N ASN A 15 6.42 -0.85 -16.06
CA ASN A 15 5.78 0.45 -15.90
C ASN A 15 6.62 1.43 -15.07
N GLY A 16 7.49 0.91 -14.18
CA GLY A 16 8.17 1.72 -13.17
C GLY A 16 7.21 2.32 -12.14
N ILE A 17 7.70 3.22 -11.29
CA ILE A 17 6.84 3.93 -10.31
C ILE A 17 6.02 4.98 -11.06
N VAL A 18 4.69 4.86 -11.00
CA VAL A 18 3.74 5.74 -11.69
C VAL A 18 3.08 6.69 -10.70
N ALA A 19 3.01 7.98 -11.06
CA ALA A 19 2.36 8.97 -10.20
C ALA A 19 0.82 8.76 -10.15
N PRO A 20 0.17 9.02 -9.00
CA PRO A 20 -1.29 8.95 -8.83
C PRO A 20 -2.13 9.62 -9.92
N ALA A 21 -1.63 10.73 -10.50
CA ALA A 21 -2.31 11.48 -11.54
C ALA A 21 -2.56 10.68 -12.84
N PHE A 22 -1.86 9.56 -13.04
CA PHE A 22 -2.02 8.67 -14.19
C PHE A 22 -2.86 7.43 -13.88
N PHE A 23 -3.51 7.35 -12.72
CA PHE A 23 -4.34 6.21 -12.34
C PHE A 23 -5.62 6.12 -13.17
N GLU A 24 -5.85 4.95 -13.77
CA GLU A 24 -7.07 4.63 -14.52
C GLU A 24 -7.92 3.68 -13.68
N SER A 25 -9.08 4.15 -13.19
CA SER A 25 -9.89 3.38 -12.24
C SER A 25 -10.90 2.40 -12.86
N GLN A 26 -10.97 2.32 -14.19
CA GLN A 26 -11.98 1.54 -14.90
C GLN A 26 -11.38 0.23 -15.43
N GLY A 27 -12.15 -0.87 -15.34
CA GLY A 27 -11.71 -2.17 -15.83
C GLY A 27 -10.31 -2.54 -15.32
N ASN A 28 -9.41 -2.91 -16.23
CA ASN A 28 -8.03 -3.27 -15.92
C ASN A 28 -7.04 -2.08 -15.86
N GLY A 29 -7.53 -0.84 -15.80
CA GLY A 29 -6.71 0.38 -15.83
C GLY A 29 -5.62 0.42 -14.75
N PHE A 30 -5.88 -0.17 -13.58
CA PHE A 30 -4.90 -0.36 -12.49
C PHE A 30 -3.56 -0.92 -12.99
N LEU A 31 -3.57 -1.85 -13.96
CA LEU A 31 -2.37 -2.49 -14.50
C LEU A 31 -1.41 -1.52 -15.21
N ARG A 32 -1.85 -0.32 -15.60
CA ARG A 32 -0.97 0.71 -16.16
C ARG A 32 -0.14 1.44 -15.10
N SER A 33 -0.65 1.47 -13.86
CA SER A 33 0.02 2.08 -12.71
C SER A 33 0.62 1.08 -11.73
N PHE A 34 0.25 -0.20 -11.84
CA PHE A 34 0.73 -1.25 -10.96
C PHE A 34 2.21 -1.54 -11.20
N TYR A 35 3.02 -1.23 -10.19
CA TYR A 35 4.47 -1.46 -10.19
C TYR A 35 4.90 -2.64 -9.30
N ALA A 36 3.94 -3.33 -8.67
CA ALA A 36 4.13 -4.43 -7.72
C ALA A 36 4.93 -4.05 -6.46
N GLY A 37 6.24 -3.86 -6.57
CA GLY A 37 7.12 -3.64 -5.42
C GLY A 37 7.30 -4.88 -4.55
N LEU A 38 7.68 -4.65 -3.30
CA LEU A 38 7.68 -5.70 -2.27
C LEU A 38 6.25 -5.99 -1.78
N LEU A 39 5.45 -4.93 -1.66
CA LEU A 39 4.08 -4.97 -1.16
C LEU A 39 3.29 -3.85 -1.84
N THR A 40 2.15 -4.20 -2.43
CA THR A 40 1.13 -3.26 -2.88
C THR A 40 -0.13 -3.54 -2.07
N THR A 41 -0.68 -2.51 -1.44
CA THR A 41 -1.99 -2.63 -0.79
C THR A 41 -3.10 -2.43 -1.81
N CYS A 42 -3.95 -3.42 -1.98
CA CYS A 42 -5.19 -3.34 -2.76
C CYS A 42 -6.37 -3.01 -1.83
N GLY A 43 -7.40 -2.31 -2.31
CA GLY A 43 -8.50 -1.82 -1.47
C GLY A 43 -8.64 -0.29 -1.52
N LEU A 44 -9.25 0.34 -0.50
CA LEU A 44 -9.88 -0.24 0.71
C LEU A 44 -11.34 -0.58 0.50
N SER A 45 -12.06 0.28 -0.23
CA SER A 45 -13.52 0.20 -0.39
C SER A 45 -13.95 -1.09 -1.10
N TYR A 46 -13.15 -1.56 -2.05
CA TYR A 46 -13.35 -2.82 -2.75
C TYR A 46 -12.02 -3.43 -3.22
N ILE A 47 -12.01 -4.73 -3.43
CA ILE A 47 -10.88 -5.47 -4.00
C ILE A 47 -11.39 -6.62 -4.86
N GLY A 48 -10.72 -6.85 -5.99
CA GLY A 48 -11.00 -8.00 -6.83
C GLY A 48 -10.88 -7.66 -8.30
N THR A 49 -11.42 -8.56 -9.12
CA THR A 49 -11.59 -8.36 -10.56
C THR A 49 -12.62 -7.27 -10.84
N PRO A 50 -12.52 -6.54 -11.95
CA PRO A 50 -13.54 -5.56 -12.33
C PRO A 50 -14.93 -6.19 -12.39
N CYS A 51 -15.93 -5.51 -11.84
CA CYS A 51 -17.32 -5.98 -11.81
C CYS A 51 -18.31 -4.81 -11.74
N GLU A 52 -19.58 -5.13 -11.92
CA GLU A 52 -20.69 -4.26 -11.51
C GLU A 52 -21.15 -4.73 -10.14
N ASP A 53 -21.19 -3.82 -9.16
CA ASP A 53 -21.69 -4.11 -7.81
C ASP A 53 -22.66 -3.01 -7.38
N GLU A 54 -23.86 -3.38 -6.94
CA GLU A 54 -24.94 -2.46 -6.56
C GLU A 54 -25.22 -1.30 -7.57
N GLY A 55 -24.93 -1.50 -8.86
CA GLY A 55 -25.12 -0.50 -9.91
C GLY A 55 -23.92 0.46 -10.11
N GLU A 56 -22.78 0.15 -9.49
CA GLU A 56 -21.50 0.83 -9.70
C GLU A 56 -20.50 -0.05 -10.46
N THR A 57 -19.85 0.53 -11.48
CA THR A 57 -18.74 -0.10 -12.19
C THR A 57 -17.44 0.03 -11.37
N LEU A 58 -16.95 -1.08 -10.85
CA LEU A 58 -15.72 -1.16 -10.05
C LEU A 58 -14.53 -1.64 -10.90
N GLY A 59 -13.39 -0.99 -10.71
CA GLY A 59 -12.13 -1.34 -11.38
C GLY A 59 -11.39 -2.50 -10.71
N LEU A 60 -10.17 -2.76 -11.19
CA LEU A 60 -9.29 -3.76 -10.61
C LEU A 60 -8.63 -3.24 -9.32
N HIS A 61 -8.77 -3.99 -8.22
CA HIS A 61 -7.99 -3.83 -6.97
C HIS A 61 -8.14 -2.53 -6.14
N GLY A 62 -9.18 -1.74 -6.38
CA GLY A 62 -9.43 -0.53 -5.60
C GLY A 62 -8.49 0.61 -5.97
N ARG A 63 -8.46 1.65 -5.12
CA ARG A 63 -7.80 2.93 -5.42
C ARG A 63 -6.63 3.22 -4.51
N LEU A 64 -6.55 2.58 -3.34
CA LEU A 64 -5.63 2.95 -2.27
C LEU A 64 -4.16 2.98 -2.73
N ALA A 65 -3.72 2.03 -3.58
CA ALA A 65 -2.35 2.02 -4.13
C ALA A 65 -1.99 3.29 -4.93
N ALA A 66 -2.99 3.99 -5.45
CA ALA A 66 -2.87 5.24 -6.19
C ALA A 66 -3.38 6.46 -5.39
N THR A 67 -3.72 6.31 -4.11
CA THR A 67 -4.13 7.42 -3.25
C THR A 67 -2.91 7.96 -2.49
N PRO A 68 -2.57 9.26 -2.61
CA PRO A 68 -1.46 9.84 -1.86
C PRO A 68 -1.66 9.70 -0.35
N ALA A 69 -0.58 9.36 0.36
CA ALA A 69 -0.58 9.36 1.81
C ALA A 69 -0.48 10.78 2.38
N GLU A 70 -1.14 10.99 3.51
CA GLU A 70 -1.07 12.17 4.38
C GLU A 70 -0.42 11.81 5.72
N GLU A 71 -0.09 12.83 6.53
CA GLU A 71 0.50 12.66 7.86
C GLU A 71 1.74 11.73 7.87
N VAL A 72 2.53 11.79 6.80
CA VAL A 72 3.69 10.91 6.61
C VAL A 72 4.86 11.38 7.48
N GLY A 73 5.41 10.45 8.26
CA GLY A 73 6.54 10.70 9.14
C GLY A 73 7.50 9.52 9.17
N TYR A 74 8.74 9.79 9.59
CA TYR A 74 9.71 8.75 9.89
C TYR A 74 10.55 9.15 11.11
N ARG A 75 11.05 8.14 11.81
CA ARG A 75 11.98 8.33 12.93
C ARG A 75 12.87 7.10 13.13
N THR A 76 13.99 7.33 13.79
CA THR A 76 14.88 6.27 14.28
C THR A 76 14.81 6.27 15.79
N GLU A 77 14.45 5.12 16.36
CA GLU A 77 14.35 4.90 17.80
C GLU A 77 15.53 4.04 18.24
N ARG A 78 16.17 4.41 19.35
CA ARG A 78 17.12 3.54 20.05
C ARG A 78 16.43 3.00 21.30
N THR A 79 16.31 1.69 21.40
CA THR A 79 15.74 0.97 22.54
C THR A 79 16.82 0.08 23.17
N ASP A 80 16.48 -0.57 24.29
CA ASP A 80 17.37 -1.57 24.90
C ASP A 80 17.63 -2.77 23.97
N ASP A 81 16.70 -3.04 23.05
CA ASP A 81 16.78 -4.13 22.08
C ASP A 81 17.50 -3.75 20.76
N GLY A 82 17.96 -2.49 20.62
CA GLY A 82 18.74 -2.04 19.47
C GLY A 82 18.20 -0.77 18.80
N ILE A 83 18.42 -0.65 17.49
CA ILE A 83 17.99 0.49 16.68
C ILE A 83 16.82 0.06 15.80
N GLU A 84 15.72 0.81 15.85
CA GLU A 84 14.53 0.57 15.04
C GLU A 84 14.22 1.78 14.15
N PHE A 85 13.94 1.52 12.88
CA PHE A 85 13.45 2.51 11.93
C PHE A 85 11.94 2.38 11.83
N VAL A 86 11.25 3.51 11.99
CA VAL A 86 9.78 3.56 11.98
C VAL A 86 9.33 4.56 10.94
N ILE A 87 8.43 4.14 10.06
CA ILE A 87 7.76 4.97 9.07
C ILE A 87 6.27 4.89 9.35
N ASN A 88 5.59 6.03 9.38
CA ASN A 88 4.15 6.09 9.53
C ASN A 88 3.51 6.95 8.43
N GLY A 89 2.25 6.67 8.14
CA GLY A 89 1.46 7.48 7.24
C GLY A 89 0.01 7.03 7.24
N LYS A 90 -0.84 7.87 6.68
CA LYS A 90 -2.27 7.67 6.60
C LYS A 90 -2.74 7.82 5.17
N VAL A 91 -3.70 7.01 4.76
CA VAL A 91 -4.33 7.11 3.44
C VAL A 91 -5.83 7.17 3.67
N ARG A 92 -6.49 8.14 3.04
CA ARG A 92 -7.94 8.33 3.13
C ARG A 92 -8.56 8.10 1.77
N GLU A 93 -9.44 7.11 1.68
CA GLU A 93 -10.27 6.87 0.51
C GLU A 93 -11.67 7.42 0.77
N THR A 94 -12.02 8.49 0.05
CA THR A 94 -13.26 9.23 0.25
C THR A 94 -13.98 9.58 -1.04
N ARG A 95 -15.31 9.61 -0.95
CA ARG A 95 -16.20 10.14 -1.97
C ARG A 95 -17.39 10.87 -1.34
N LEU A 96 -17.80 11.98 -1.94
CA LEU A 96 -19.02 12.68 -1.53
C LEU A 96 -20.24 11.75 -1.70
N PHE A 97 -21.01 11.57 -0.64
CA PHE A 97 -22.13 10.60 -0.57
C PHE A 97 -21.71 9.15 -0.82
N GLY A 98 -20.47 8.80 -0.46
CA GLY A 98 -19.95 7.44 -0.56
C GLY A 98 -19.07 7.09 0.64
N GLU A 99 -18.01 6.35 0.36
CA GLU A 99 -17.04 5.88 1.33
C GLU A 99 -16.29 7.02 2.04
N ASN A 100 -15.89 6.77 3.28
CA ASN A 100 -14.93 7.57 4.03
C ASN A 100 -14.11 6.64 4.91
N LEU A 101 -13.13 5.99 4.30
CA LEU A 101 -12.28 4.98 4.92
C LEU A 101 -10.89 5.56 5.15
N THR A 102 -10.32 5.25 6.31
CA THR A 102 -8.94 5.60 6.67
C THR A 102 -8.13 4.32 6.84
N LEU A 103 -6.90 4.30 6.32
CA LEU A 103 -5.88 3.34 6.71
C LEU A 103 -4.68 4.10 7.28
N GLU A 104 -4.37 3.86 8.54
CA GLU A 104 -3.12 4.26 9.18
C GLU A 104 -2.16 3.09 9.20
N ARG A 105 -0.96 3.30 8.65
CA ARG A 105 0.09 2.26 8.60
C ARG A 105 1.32 2.70 9.36
N THR A 106 1.88 1.79 10.14
CA THR A 106 3.23 1.88 10.69
C THR A 106 4.08 0.73 10.15
N ILE A 107 5.22 1.06 9.56
CA ILE A 107 6.22 0.10 9.09
C ILE A 107 7.44 0.19 10.01
N ARG A 108 7.89 -0.96 10.54
CA ARG A 108 9.04 -1.07 11.43
C ARG A 108 10.08 -2.02 10.86
N CYS A 109 11.34 -1.59 10.91
CA CYS A 109 12.49 -2.40 10.56
C CYS A 109 13.54 -2.26 11.67
N ARG A 110 13.93 -3.37 12.29
CA ARG A 110 14.97 -3.37 13.32
C ARG A 110 16.33 -3.68 12.70
N TYR A 111 17.34 -2.90 13.06
CA TYR A 111 18.69 -3.09 12.56
C TYR A 111 19.22 -4.47 12.96
N GLY A 112 19.73 -5.23 11.98
CA GLY A 112 20.25 -6.58 12.17
C GLY A 112 19.18 -7.69 12.10
N GLU A 113 17.90 -7.36 11.97
CA GLU A 113 16.84 -8.35 11.71
C GLU A 113 16.48 -8.44 10.23
N ASN A 114 16.12 -9.64 9.78
CA ASN A 114 15.57 -9.89 8.45
C ASN A 114 14.03 -9.87 8.44
N VAL A 115 13.42 -8.96 9.21
CA VAL A 115 11.96 -8.87 9.42
C VAL A 115 11.47 -7.44 9.16
N LEU A 116 10.45 -7.31 8.31
CA LEU A 116 9.66 -6.09 8.14
C LEU A 116 8.32 -6.27 8.86
N ARG A 117 7.99 -5.39 9.79
CA ARG A 117 6.70 -5.42 10.51
C ARG A 117 5.82 -4.30 9.97
N ILE A 118 4.57 -4.64 9.66
CA ILE A 118 3.58 -3.71 9.14
C ILE A 118 2.35 -3.81 10.02
N GLU A 119 1.99 -2.70 10.63
CA GLU A 119 0.83 -2.57 11.52
C GLU A 119 -0.14 -1.60 10.88
N ASP A 120 -1.32 -2.11 10.54
CA ASP A 120 -2.39 -1.35 9.93
C ASP A 120 -3.53 -1.17 10.93
N LYS A 121 -4.09 0.05 10.97
CA LYS A 121 -5.30 0.40 11.70
C LYS A 121 -6.26 1.08 10.73
N GLY A 122 -7.52 0.68 10.76
CA GLY A 122 -8.56 1.29 9.95
C GLY A 122 -9.72 1.77 10.80
N ASP A 123 -10.44 2.74 10.24
CA ASP A 123 -11.77 3.17 10.70
C ASP A 123 -12.87 2.40 9.95
#